data_AF-A0A8K0RFX9-F1
#
_entry.id   AF-A0A8K0RFX9-F1
#
_cell.length_a   1.000
_cell.length_b   1.000
_cell.length_c   1.000
_cell.angle_alpha   90.00
_cell.angle_beta   90.00
_cell.angle_gamma   90.00
#
_symmetry.space_group_name_H-M   'P 1'
#
loop_
_entity.id
_entity.type
_entity.pdbx_description
1 polymer ?
#
loop_
_entity_poly.entity_id
_entity_poly.type
_entity_poly.pdbx_seq_one_letter_code
_entity_poly.pdbx_strand_id
1 'polypeptide(L)'
;MSSVESAINCTSCGRKPNPSETVFQHCSACKTAYYCSTDCQRRDWKGSHKQQCKVNLLTKEAQAIAAQHTGDTVTGIRLACTKEPGGFWEVEVPSKHSIFDNALLEVPALLGIPLVIHRVGTQSNNRVDLDCPIATWLNIKYADGFAPMEWQSHVGTCLVARKDKKPLSQEHMDAVHMYISRLLDMFGDGAKYAQKGITRTAFEKWFEGYKREQVGNGHANWEKVGSVFDA
;
A
#
# COMPACT_ATOMS: atom_id res chain seq x y z
N MET A 1 -35.14 -12.61 3.53
CA MET A 1 -34.25 -12.64 2.34
C MET A 1 -32.99 -13.38 2.76
N SER A 2 -32.73 -14.52 2.11
CA SER A 2 -31.70 -15.49 2.47
C SER A 2 -30.31 -14.86 2.42
N SER A 3 -29.59 -14.91 3.54
CA SER A 3 -28.16 -14.65 3.63
C SER A 3 -27.42 -15.65 2.75
N VAL A 4 -26.84 -15.18 1.65
CA VAL A 4 -25.93 -15.98 0.82
C VAL A 4 -24.63 -16.11 1.62
N GLU A 5 -24.43 -17.24 2.27
CA GLU A 5 -23.11 -17.61 2.77
C GLU A 5 -22.16 -17.67 1.57
N SER A 6 -21.19 -16.75 1.51
CA SER A 6 -20.14 -16.78 0.50
C SER A 6 -19.38 -18.11 0.61
N ALA A 7 -19.61 -19.02 -0.33
CA ALA A 7 -18.92 -20.31 -0.37
C ALA A 7 -17.40 -20.09 -0.42
N ILE A 8 -16.69 -20.69 0.54
CA ILE A 8 -15.24 -20.60 0.65
C ILE A 8 -14.60 -21.53 -0.36
N ASN A 9 -14.16 -20.99 -1.49
CA ASN A 9 -13.52 -21.75 -2.57
C ASN A 9 -12.01 -21.87 -2.35
N CYS A 10 -11.39 -22.88 -2.96
CA CYS A 10 -9.93 -23.02 -2.93
C CYS A 10 -9.29 -21.86 -3.71
N THR A 11 -8.43 -21.09 -3.04
CA THR A 11 -7.71 -19.94 -3.62
C THR A 11 -6.81 -20.35 -4.79
N SER A 12 -6.25 -21.57 -4.77
CA SER A 12 -5.33 -22.03 -5.82
C SER A 12 -6.02 -22.61 -7.05
N CYS A 13 -7.08 -23.42 -6.90
CA CYS A 13 -7.70 -24.16 -8.01
C CYS A 13 -9.18 -23.87 -8.23
N GLY A 14 -9.80 -23.02 -7.40
CA GLY A 14 -11.21 -22.66 -7.51
C GLY A 14 -12.20 -23.75 -7.11
N ARG A 15 -11.73 -24.94 -6.68
CA ARG A 15 -12.61 -26.03 -6.21
C ARG A 15 -13.55 -25.52 -5.11
N LYS A 16 -14.83 -25.83 -5.24
CA LYS A 16 -15.86 -25.56 -4.23
C LYS A 16 -15.88 -26.68 -3.18
N PRO A 17 -16.23 -26.39 -1.92
CA PRO A 17 -16.40 -27.43 -0.91
C PRO A 17 -17.58 -28.33 -1.28
N ASN A 18 -17.42 -29.65 -1.09
CA ASN A 18 -18.55 -30.57 -1.20
C ASN A 18 -19.40 -30.49 0.07
N PRO A 19 -20.71 -30.76 0.03
CA PRO A 19 -21.57 -30.75 1.22
C PRO A 19 -21.09 -31.67 2.35
N SER A 20 -20.32 -32.70 2.02
CA SER A 20 -19.71 -33.65 2.96
C SER A 20 -18.26 -33.32 3.36
N GLU A 21 -17.58 -32.38 2.68
CA GLU A 21 -16.24 -31.90 3.03
C GLU A 21 -16.39 -30.60 3.80
N THR A 22 -16.38 -30.68 5.12
CA THR A 22 -16.88 -29.59 5.94
C THR A 22 -15.93 -28.41 6.12
N VAL A 23 -14.62 -28.50 5.86
CA VAL A 23 -13.72 -27.34 5.99
C VAL A 23 -12.46 -27.44 5.11
N PHE A 24 -12.22 -26.43 4.26
CA PHE A 24 -10.92 -26.25 3.59
C PHE A 24 -9.84 -25.79 4.58
N GLN A 25 -8.61 -26.26 4.41
CA GLN A 25 -7.47 -25.77 5.17
C GLN A 25 -7.23 -24.30 4.85
N HIS A 26 -6.93 -23.47 5.83
CA HIS A 26 -6.55 -22.08 5.58
C HIS A 26 -5.06 -21.86 5.81
N CYS A 27 -4.50 -20.78 5.25
CA CYS A 27 -3.16 -20.34 5.60
C CYS A 27 -3.07 -20.14 7.13
N SER A 28 -2.15 -20.81 7.80
CA SER A 28 -2.02 -20.76 9.26
C SER A 28 -1.61 -19.39 9.78
N ALA A 29 -0.85 -18.63 8.98
CA ALA A 29 -0.39 -17.29 9.32
C ALA A 29 -1.49 -16.24 9.15
N CYS A 30 -1.91 -15.95 7.91
CA CYS A 30 -2.87 -14.87 7.66
C CYS A 30 -4.34 -15.29 7.83
N LYS A 31 -4.69 -16.57 7.72
CA LYS A 31 -6.07 -17.10 7.82
C LYS A 31 -7.07 -16.48 6.81
N THR A 32 -6.60 -15.96 5.68
CA THR A 32 -7.45 -15.33 4.65
C THR A 32 -7.57 -16.15 3.35
N ALA A 33 -6.62 -17.03 3.05
CA ALA A 33 -6.67 -17.93 1.90
C ALA A 33 -7.00 -19.36 2.33
N TYR A 34 -7.77 -20.07 1.50
CA TYR A 34 -8.33 -21.39 1.79
C TYR A 34 -7.97 -22.39 0.68
N TYR A 35 -7.75 -23.65 1.05
CA TYR A 35 -7.17 -24.67 0.20
C TYR A 35 -7.81 -26.03 0.45
N CYS A 36 -8.15 -26.72 -0.64
CA CYS A 36 -8.63 -28.10 -0.57
C CYS A 36 -7.50 -29.10 -0.25
N SER A 37 -6.23 -28.70 -0.36
CA SER A 37 -5.06 -29.53 -0.04
C SER A 37 -3.81 -28.70 0.23
N THR A 38 -2.83 -29.30 0.90
CA THR A 38 -1.50 -28.70 1.11
C THR A 38 -0.77 -28.43 -0.21
N ASP A 39 -1.01 -29.21 -1.27
CA ASP A 39 -0.41 -28.97 -2.59
C ASP A 39 -0.96 -27.68 -3.24
N CYS A 40 -2.26 -27.43 -3.10
CA CYS A 40 -2.87 -26.18 -3.53
C CYS A 40 -2.28 -24.99 -2.76
N GLN A 41 -2.07 -25.14 -1.45
CA GLN A 41 -1.40 -24.11 -0.65
C GLN A 41 0.05 -23.86 -1.12
N ARG A 42 0.84 -24.91 -1.34
CA ARG A 42 2.25 -24.81 -1.80
C ARG A 42 2.35 -24.17 -3.19
N ARG A 43 1.42 -24.48 -4.09
CA ARG A 43 1.36 -23.90 -5.44
C ARG A 43 1.08 -22.40 -5.37
N ASP A 44 0.04 -22.01 -4.63
CA ASP A 44 -0.34 -20.61 -4.45
C ASP A 44 0.74 -19.80 -3.72
N TRP A 45 1.41 -20.41 -2.74
CA TRP A 45 2.54 -19.80 -2.03
C TRP A 45 3.68 -19.36 -2.96
N LYS A 46 4.01 -20.19 -3.95
CA LYS A 46 5.04 -19.88 -4.96
C LYS A 46 4.58 -18.85 -5.99
N GLY A 47 3.27 -18.73 -6.20
CA GLY A 47 2.68 -17.77 -7.13
C GLY A 47 2.58 -16.38 -6.53
N SER A 48 1.57 -16.15 -5.69
CA SER A 48 1.23 -14.81 -5.18
C SER A 48 0.99 -14.77 -3.67
N HIS A 49 0.64 -15.90 -3.05
CA HIS A 49 0.17 -15.87 -1.67
C HIS A 49 1.25 -15.46 -0.67
N LYS A 50 2.53 -15.70 -0.94
CA LYS A 50 3.60 -15.27 -0.02
C LYS A 50 3.57 -13.75 0.22
N GLN A 51 3.28 -12.97 -0.81
CA GLN A 51 3.24 -11.51 -0.76
C GLN A 51 1.91 -11.05 -0.18
N GLN A 52 0.80 -11.62 -0.66
CA GLN A 52 -0.54 -11.35 -0.11
C GLN A 52 -0.62 -11.68 1.39
N CYS A 53 0.02 -12.75 1.83
CA CYS A 53 0.07 -13.14 3.24
C CYS A 53 0.76 -12.06 4.08
N LYS A 54 1.86 -11.46 3.61
CA LYS A 54 2.52 -10.33 4.29
C LYS A 54 1.59 -9.12 4.37
N VAL A 55 0.95 -8.75 3.26
CA VAL A 55 0.01 -7.62 3.22
C VAL A 55 -1.19 -7.86 4.16
N ASN A 56 -1.71 -9.08 4.21
CA ASN A 56 -2.82 -9.45 5.10
C ASN A 56 -2.42 -9.41 6.58
N LEU A 57 -1.20 -9.84 6.93
CA LEU A 57 -0.68 -9.74 8.29
C LEU A 57 -0.52 -8.27 8.71
N LEU A 58 0.10 -7.45 7.85
CA LEU A 58 0.27 -6.02 8.11
C LEU A 58 -1.08 -5.29 8.21
N THR A 59 -2.08 -5.70 7.41
CA THR A 59 -3.44 -5.13 7.49
C THR A 59 -4.05 -5.37 8.88
N LYS A 60 -3.93 -6.59 9.40
CA LYS A 60 -4.46 -6.94 10.73
C LYS A 60 -3.73 -6.19 11.86
N GLU A 61 -2.41 -6.10 11.75
CA GLU A 61 -1.59 -5.33 12.70
C GLU A 61 -1.98 -3.85 12.70
N ALA A 62 -2.05 -3.22 11.51
CA ALA A 62 -2.45 -1.84 11.36
C ALA A 62 -3.86 -1.57 11.91
N GLN A 63 -4.82 -2.46 11.65
CA GLN A 63 -6.18 -2.34 12.21
C GLN A 63 -6.20 -2.44 13.74
N ALA A 64 -5.38 -3.32 14.33
CA ALA A 64 -5.28 -3.46 15.78
C ALA A 64 -4.70 -2.19 16.43
N ILE A 65 -3.70 -1.56 15.80
CA ILE A 65 -3.13 -0.28 16.25
C ILE A 65 -4.15 0.85 16.07
N ALA A 66 -4.80 0.95 14.91
CA ALA A 66 -5.79 1.98 14.63
C ALA A 66 -7.00 1.95 15.56
N ALA A 67 -7.36 0.78 16.09
CA ALA A 67 -8.42 0.63 17.09
C ALA A 67 -8.09 1.29 18.44
N GLN A 68 -6.81 1.56 18.70
CA GLN A 68 -6.33 2.25 19.91
C GLN A 68 -6.23 3.78 19.73
N HIS A 69 -6.45 4.28 18.51
CA HIS A 69 -6.39 5.72 18.23
C HIS A 69 -7.52 6.47 18.92
N THR A 70 -7.17 7.51 19.69
CA THR A 70 -8.12 8.33 20.45
C THR A 70 -8.36 9.72 19.85
N GLY A 71 -7.55 10.15 18.88
CA GLY A 71 -7.69 11.45 18.23
C GLY A 71 -8.85 11.55 17.24
N ASP A 72 -9.39 12.75 17.07
CA ASP A 72 -10.47 13.03 16.10
C ASP A 72 -9.96 13.08 14.66
N THR A 73 -8.68 13.35 14.47
CA THR A 73 -8.01 13.43 13.18
C THR A 73 -6.72 12.60 13.17
N VAL A 74 -6.18 12.41 11.96
CA VAL A 74 -4.90 11.76 11.67
C VAL A 74 -4.21 12.61 10.61
N THR A 75 -2.95 12.96 10.84
CA THR A 75 -2.14 13.63 9.83
C THR A 75 -1.91 12.70 8.65
N GLY A 76 -2.46 13.05 7.50
CA GLY A 76 -2.28 12.39 6.21
C GLY A 76 -1.72 13.37 5.18
N ILE A 77 -1.71 12.94 3.92
CA ILE A 77 -1.18 13.71 2.80
C ILE A 77 -2.25 13.89 1.73
N ARG A 78 -2.35 15.10 1.20
CA ARG A 78 -3.08 15.36 -0.05
C ARG A 78 -2.09 15.33 -1.21
N LEU A 79 -2.38 14.51 -2.22
CA LEU A 79 -1.66 14.45 -3.49
C LEU A 79 -2.46 15.22 -4.54
N ALA A 80 -1.92 16.35 -5.00
CA ALA A 80 -2.56 17.16 -6.01
C ALA A 80 -2.47 16.48 -7.39
N CYS A 81 -3.54 16.57 -8.19
CA CYS A 81 -3.43 16.29 -9.62
C CYS A 81 -2.78 17.46 -10.36
N THR A 82 -2.36 17.25 -11.61
CA THR A 82 -1.63 18.23 -12.44
C THR A 82 -2.33 19.59 -12.60
N LYS A 83 -3.66 19.66 -12.46
CA LYS A 83 -4.43 20.92 -12.49
C LYS A 83 -4.36 21.73 -11.20
N GLU A 84 -4.14 21.08 -10.06
CA GLU A 84 -4.08 21.75 -8.76
C GLU A 84 -2.65 22.25 -8.49
N PRO A 85 -2.49 23.43 -7.85
CA PRO A 85 -1.17 23.92 -7.49
C PRO A 85 -0.56 23.06 -6.37
N GLY A 86 0.76 22.83 -6.45
CA GLY A 86 1.52 22.04 -5.48
C GLY A 86 1.70 20.58 -5.90
N GLY A 87 2.61 19.88 -5.22
CA GLY A 87 2.80 18.44 -5.39
C GLY A 87 1.97 17.65 -4.39
N PHE A 88 2.37 17.75 -3.12
CA PHE A 88 1.65 17.19 -1.99
C PHE A 88 1.94 17.95 -0.70
N TRP A 89 1.04 17.88 0.27
CA TRP A 89 1.15 18.55 1.57
C TRP A 89 0.35 17.81 2.65
N GLU A 90 0.69 18.08 3.91
CA GLU A 90 0.00 17.52 5.06
C GLU A 90 -1.43 18.06 5.20
N VAL A 91 -2.35 17.17 5.57
CA VAL A 91 -3.76 17.49 5.82
C VAL A 91 -4.28 16.67 7.01
N GLU A 92 -5.21 17.24 7.76
CA GLU A 92 -5.91 16.54 8.82
C GLU A 92 -7.06 15.71 8.26
N VAL A 93 -6.93 14.39 8.33
CA VAL A 93 -7.95 13.44 7.89
C VAL A 93 -8.80 13.03 9.09
N PRO A 94 -10.14 13.18 9.06
CA PRO A 94 -10.99 12.71 10.15
C PRO A 94 -10.75 11.23 10.46
N SER A 95 -10.59 10.86 11.74
CA SER A 95 -10.22 9.49 12.14
C SER A 95 -11.30 8.44 11.82
N LYS A 96 -12.51 8.89 11.45
CA LYS A 96 -13.64 8.07 10.99
C LYS A 96 -13.84 8.11 9.46
N HIS A 97 -12.93 8.73 8.72
CA HIS A 97 -13.01 8.80 7.26
C HIS A 97 -12.88 7.41 6.62
N SER A 98 -13.64 7.15 5.55
CA SER A 98 -13.69 5.83 4.87
C SER A 98 -12.38 5.40 4.20
N ILE A 99 -11.38 6.29 4.12
CA ILE A 99 -10.02 5.95 3.66
C ILE A 99 -9.41 4.81 4.47
N PHE A 100 -9.72 4.70 5.77
CA PHE A 100 -9.16 3.66 6.63
C PHE A 100 -9.76 2.26 6.37
N ASP A 101 -10.89 2.20 5.65
CA ASP A 101 -11.50 0.94 5.22
C ASP A 101 -10.82 0.38 3.96
N ASN A 102 -10.12 1.23 3.18
CA ASN A 102 -9.48 0.84 1.94
C ASN A 102 -8.38 -0.21 2.15
N ALA A 103 -8.15 -1.02 1.11
CA ALA A 103 -7.07 -1.98 1.08
C ALA A 103 -5.70 -1.27 1.12
N LEU A 104 -4.69 -1.94 1.70
CA LEU A 104 -3.33 -1.43 1.68
C LEU A 104 -2.77 -1.39 0.26
N LEU A 105 -1.92 -0.40 0.00
CA LEU A 105 -1.11 -0.32 -1.21
C LEU A 105 -0.05 -1.43 -1.19
N GLU A 106 0.02 -2.23 -2.25
CA GLU A 106 0.77 -3.50 -2.24
C GLU A 106 2.27 -3.30 -1.97
N VAL A 107 2.95 -2.48 -2.78
CA VAL A 107 4.39 -2.26 -2.62
C VAL A 107 4.72 -1.56 -1.30
N PRO A 108 4.08 -0.44 -0.89
CA PRO A 108 4.27 0.13 0.44
C PRO A 108 4.07 -0.89 1.59
N ALA A 109 3.04 -1.73 1.51
CA ALA A 109 2.79 -2.76 2.51
C ALA A 109 3.90 -3.82 2.56
N LEU A 110 4.50 -4.19 1.42
CA LEU A 110 5.65 -5.09 1.38
C LEU A 110 6.95 -4.46 1.94
N LEU A 111 7.02 -3.12 1.96
CA LEU A 111 8.04 -2.37 2.71
C LEU A 111 7.74 -2.29 4.22
N GLY A 112 6.55 -2.68 4.65
CA GLY A 112 6.09 -2.58 6.03
C GLY A 112 5.37 -1.27 6.37
N ILE A 113 4.98 -0.48 5.36
CA ILE A 113 4.34 0.82 5.54
C ILE A 113 2.86 0.69 5.14
N PRO A 114 1.91 0.74 6.11
CA PRO A 114 0.52 0.41 5.84
C PRO A 114 -0.24 1.59 5.22
N LEU A 115 0.14 2.03 4.02
CA LEU A 115 -0.52 3.14 3.34
C LEU A 115 -1.87 2.74 2.73
N VAL A 116 -2.84 3.65 2.85
CA VAL A 116 -4.15 3.62 2.19
C VAL A 116 -4.34 4.92 1.40
N ILE A 117 -5.07 4.84 0.29
CA ILE A 117 -5.32 5.97 -0.61
C ILE A 117 -6.82 6.12 -0.89
N HIS A 118 -7.32 7.35 -1.02
CA HIS A 118 -8.71 7.66 -1.36
C HIS A 118 -8.77 8.80 -2.38
N ARG A 119 -9.54 8.65 -3.46
CA ARG A 119 -9.78 9.73 -4.42
C ARG A 119 -10.80 10.69 -3.84
N VAL A 120 -10.41 11.96 -3.64
CA VAL A 120 -11.33 13.01 -3.16
C VAL A 120 -12.13 13.65 -4.30
N GLY A 121 -11.72 13.38 -5.54
CA GLY A 121 -12.34 13.91 -6.74
C GLY A 121 -11.79 15.28 -7.12
N THR A 122 -11.64 15.49 -8.42
CA THR A 122 -11.34 16.79 -9.02
C THR A 122 -12.21 16.97 -10.26
N GLN A 123 -12.82 18.14 -10.41
CA GLN A 123 -13.62 18.44 -11.59
C GLN A 123 -12.73 19.09 -12.67
N SER A 124 -12.43 18.33 -13.73
CA SER A 124 -11.91 18.88 -14.98
C SER A 124 -12.58 18.24 -16.19
N ASN A 125 -12.88 19.07 -17.19
CA ASN A 125 -13.35 18.62 -18.50
C ASN A 125 -12.20 18.11 -19.38
N ASN A 126 -10.96 18.50 -19.05
CA ASN A 126 -9.77 17.94 -19.66
C ASN A 126 -9.25 16.78 -18.81
N ARG A 127 -8.86 15.72 -19.49
CA ARG A 127 -8.54 14.43 -18.89
C ARG A 127 -7.10 14.43 -18.33
N VAL A 128 -6.16 15.02 -19.05
CA VAL A 128 -4.74 15.13 -18.66
C VAL A 128 -4.53 15.91 -17.36
N ASP A 129 -5.41 16.88 -17.09
CA ASP A 129 -5.47 17.69 -15.87
C ASP A 129 -5.68 16.86 -14.58
N LEU A 130 -6.16 15.63 -14.72
CA LEU A 130 -6.47 14.74 -13.61
C LEU A 130 -5.35 13.73 -13.35
N ASP A 131 -4.21 13.82 -14.04
CA ASP A 131 -3.09 12.93 -13.76
C ASP A 131 -2.47 13.25 -12.39
N CYS A 132 -2.16 12.19 -11.65
CA CYS A 132 -1.47 12.28 -10.37
C CYS A 132 -0.38 11.20 -10.35
N PRO A 133 0.81 11.47 -10.90
CA PRO A 133 1.87 10.46 -11.04
C PRO A 133 2.25 9.80 -9.72
N ILE A 134 2.26 10.57 -8.63
CA ILE A 134 2.56 10.05 -7.28
C ILE A 134 1.53 8.98 -6.88
N ALA A 135 0.24 9.24 -7.08
CA ALA A 135 -0.82 8.26 -6.79
C ALA A 135 -0.72 7.02 -7.69
N THR A 136 -0.37 7.19 -8.96
CA THR A 136 -0.10 6.09 -9.90
C THR A 136 1.05 5.22 -9.39
N TRP A 137 2.19 5.83 -9.06
CA TRP A 137 3.38 5.11 -8.62
C TRP A 137 3.16 4.40 -7.28
N LEU A 138 2.40 5.00 -6.37
CA LEU A 138 2.03 4.35 -5.11
C LEU A 138 1.17 3.09 -5.29
N ASN A 139 0.50 2.93 -6.45
CA ASN A 139 -0.37 1.80 -6.76
C ASN A 139 0.28 0.68 -7.59
N ILE A 140 1.59 0.76 -7.84
CA ILE A 140 2.30 -0.26 -8.61
C ILE A 140 2.19 -1.64 -7.95
N LYS A 141 2.22 -2.68 -8.78
CA LYS A 141 2.15 -4.07 -8.33
C LYS A 141 3.52 -4.70 -8.20
N TYR A 142 3.66 -5.60 -7.22
CA TYR A 142 4.91 -6.32 -6.98
C TYR A 142 5.34 -7.16 -8.19
N ALA A 143 4.36 -7.68 -8.94
CA ALA A 143 4.61 -8.61 -10.03
C ALA A 143 5.40 -7.97 -11.19
N ASP A 144 5.04 -6.75 -11.57
CA ASP A 144 5.45 -6.15 -12.84
C ASP A 144 5.78 -4.65 -12.76
N GLY A 145 5.53 -3.99 -11.63
CA GLY A 145 5.78 -2.56 -11.47
C GLY A 145 4.71 -1.68 -12.12
N PHE A 146 3.63 -2.25 -12.66
CA PHE A 146 2.54 -1.48 -13.24
C PHE A 146 1.46 -1.18 -12.20
N ALA A 147 0.90 0.01 -12.26
CA ALA A 147 -0.36 0.31 -11.57
C ALA A 147 -1.52 -0.35 -12.33
N PRO A 148 -2.59 -0.81 -11.64
CA PRO A 148 -3.84 -1.21 -12.28
C PRO A 148 -4.41 -0.09 -13.17
N MET A 149 -5.17 -0.44 -14.21
CA MET A 149 -5.66 0.52 -15.22
C MET A 149 -6.36 1.74 -14.60
N GLU A 150 -7.16 1.55 -13.55
CA GLU A 150 -7.87 2.62 -12.87
C GLU A 150 -6.93 3.63 -12.18
N TRP A 151 -5.67 3.28 -11.97
CA TRP A 151 -4.64 4.11 -11.34
C TRP A 151 -3.58 4.63 -12.34
N GLN A 152 -3.65 4.28 -13.62
CA GLN A 152 -2.60 4.64 -14.58
C GLN A 152 -2.69 6.07 -15.12
N SER A 153 -3.90 6.64 -15.17
CA SER A 153 -4.15 7.98 -15.69
C SER A 153 -5.48 8.49 -15.15
N HIS A 154 -5.71 9.80 -15.23
CA HIS A 154 -6.98 10.42 -14.81
C HIS A 154 -7.36 10.11 -13.36
N VAL A 155 -6.34 9.95 -12.50
CA VAL A 155 -6.51 9.47 -11.13
C VAL A 155 -7.29 10.47 -10.27
N GLY A 156 -7.11 11.75 -10.54
CA GLY A 156 -7.59 12.87 -9.75
C GLY A 156 -6.77 13.09 -8.48
N THR A 157 -7.17 14.10 -7.72
CA THR A 157 -6.56 14.40 -6.43
C THR A 157 -6.90 13.29 -5.43
N CYS A 158 -5.88 12.89 -4.65
CA CYS A 158 -5.99 11.82 -3.67
C CYS A 158 -5.64 12.28 -2.26
N LEU A 159 -6.16 11.57 -1.28
CA LEU A 159 -5.68 11.55 0.09
C LEU A 159 -4.91 10.24 0.32
N VAL A 160 -3.80 10.32 1.04
CA VAL A 160 -3.02 9.19 1.52
C VAL A 160 -2.93 9.29 3.04
N ALA A 161 -3.12 8.17 3.72
CA ALA A 161 -2.95 8.08 5.17
C ALA A 161 -2.38 6.71 5.53
N ARG A 162 -1.96 6.53 6.77
CA ARG A 162 -1.60 5.21 7.28
C ARG A 162 -2.82 4.52 7.87
N LYS A 163 -3.02 3.25 7.54
CA LYS A 163 -4.13 2.43 8.05
C LYS A 163 -4.06 2.25 9.57
N ASP A 164 -2.87 2.31 10.15
CA ASP A 164 -2.63 2.25 11.59
C ASP A 164 -2.93 3.56 12.34
N LYS A 165 -3.37 4.61 11.61
CA LYS A 165 -3.68 5.95 12.13
C LYS A 165 -2.49 6.66 12.80
N LYS A 166 -1.27 6.20 12.57
CA LYS A 166 -0.06 6.96 12.90
C LYS A 166 0.09 8.14 11.93
N PRO A 167 0.73 9.25 12.35
CA PRO A 167 0.92 10.40 11.47
C PRO A 167 1.79 10.02 10.26
N LEU A 168 1.47 10.61 9.11
CA LEU A 168 2.26 10.55 7.89
C LEU A 168 2.74 11.95 7.54
N SER A 169 4.01 12.25 7.81
CA SER A 169 4.58 13.56 7.48
C SER A 169 4.88 13.71 5.99
N GLN A 170 5.07 14.96 5.56
CA GLN A 170 5.49 15.26 4.19
C GLN A 170 6.83 14.59 3.84
N GLU A 171 7.81 14.57 4.76
CA GLU A 171 9.11 13.92 4.54
C GLU A 171 9.01 12.39 4.46
N HIS A 172 8.13 11.78 5.27
CA HIS A 172 7.86 10.34 5.15
C HIS A 172 7.25 10.00 3.80
N MET A 173 6.30 10.82 3.33
CA MET A 173 5.72 10.64 2.00
C MET A 173 6.75 10.84 0.89
N ASP A 174 7.58 11.88 0.98
CA ASP A 174 8.63 12.17 0.01
C ASP A 174 9.61 10.99 -0.10
N ALA A 175 10.07 10.46 1.04
CA ALA A 175 10.92 9.28 1.08
C ALA A 175 10.27 8.04 0.45
N VAL A 176 8.99 7.77 0.75
CA VAL A 176 8.26 6.65 0.15
C VAL A 176 8.12 6.83 -1.37
N HIS A 177 7.75 8.03 -1.80
CA HIS A 177 7.59 8.38 -3.21
C HIS A 177 8.92 8.22 -3.98
N MET A 178 10.01 8.76 -3.45
CA MET A 178 11.34 8.65 -4.08
C MET A 178 11.86 7.21 -4.11
N TYR A 179 11.60 6.41 -3.07
CA TYR A 179 11.96 5.01 -3.12
C TYR A 179 11.18 4.22 -4.17
N ILE A 180 9.89 4.50 -4.32
CA ILE A 180 9.06 3.87 -5.34
C ILE A 180 9.49 4.30 -6.74
N SER A 181 9.84 5.57 -6.95
CA SER A 181 10.43 6.04 -8.21
C SER A 181 11.70 5.26 -8.53
N ARG A 182 12.59 5.07 -7.55
CA ARG A 182 13.79 4.24 -7.72
C ARG A 182 13.46 2.79 -8.06
N LEU A 183 12.41 2.21 -7.47
CA LEU A 183 11.98 0.85 -7.80
C LEU A 183 11.45 0.76 -9.23
N LEU A 184 10.77 1.80 -9.75
CA LEU A 184 10.30 1.85 -11.13
C LEU A 184 11.45 1.84 -12.13
N ASP A 185 12.53 2.58 -11.87
CA ASP A 185 13.75 2.49 -12.69
C ASP A 185 14.30 1.06 -12.70
N MET A 186 14.34 0.41 -11.53
CA MET A 186 14.76 -0.99 -11.40
C MET A 186 13.81 -1.98 -12.11
N PHE A 187 12.51 -1.66 -12.23
CA PHE A 187 11.57 -2.46 -13.01
C PHE A 187 11.86 -2.36 -14.51
N GLY A 188 12.34 -1.20 -14.98
CA GLY A 188 12.86 -1.01 -16.34
C GLY A 188 14.02 -1.96 -16.68
N ASP A 189 14.89 -2.24 -15.71
CA ASP A 189 16.00 -3.20 -15.83
C ASP A 189 15.55 -4.67 -15.64
N GLY A 190 14.36 -4.89 -15.08
CA GLY A 190 13.71 -6.19 -14.95
C GLY A 190 13.09 -6.46 -13.58
N ALA A 191 11.88 -7.02 -13.57
CA ALA A 191 11.08 -7.23 -12.35
C ALA A 191 11.81 -7.93 -11.20
N LYS A 192 12.64 -8.95 -11.48
CA LYS A 192 13.40 -9.66 -10.43
C LYS A 192 14.41 -8.78 -9.71
N TYR A 193 14.93 -7.73 -10.36
CA TYR A 193 15.86 -6.79 -9.76
C TYR A 193 15.11 -5.87 -8.79
N ALA A 194 14.03 -5.23 -9.25
CA ALA A 194 13.15 -4.42 -8.40
C ALA A 194 12.60 -5.21 -7.20
N GLN A 195 12.10 -6.43 -7.43
CA GLN A 195 11.53 -7.30 -6.38
C GLN A 195 12.49 -7.61 -5.22
N LYS A 196 13.81 -7.59 -5.45
CA LYS A 196 14.82 -7.75 -4.37
C LYS A 196 14.93 -6.50 -3.51
N GLY A 197 14.63 -5.32 -4.08
CA GLY A 197 14.57 -4.05 -3.37
C GLY A 197 13.29 -3.86 -2.55
N ILE A 198 12.21 -4.59 -2.84
CA ILE A 198 10.92 -4.46 -2.14
C ILE A 198 10.98 -5.20 -0.78
N THR A 199 11.71 -4.63 0.17
CA THR A 199 11.81 -5.09 1.55
C THR A 199 12.02 -3.91 2.50
N ARG A 200 11.53 -4.03 3.74
CA ARG A 200 11.77 -3.04 4.81
C ARG A 200 13.25 -2.69 4.96
N THR A 201 14.12 -3.69 5.05
CA THR A 201 15.57 -3.50 5.25
C THR A 201 16.23 -2.73 4.11
N ALA A 202 15.83 -2.99 2.86
CA ALA A 202 16.37 -2.26 1.71
C ALA A 202 15.89 -0.80 1.68
N PHE A 203 14.65 -0.54 2.10
CA PHE A 203 14.13 0.81 2.28
C PHE A 203 14.87 1.55 3.40
N GLU A 204 14.96 0.98 4.61
CA GLU A 204 15.65 1.61 5.75
C GLU A 204 17.11 1.96 5.44
N LYS A 205 17.83 1.03 4.78
CA LYS A 205 19.22 1.28 4.36
C LYS A 205 19.32 2.43 3.36
N TRP A 206 18.39 2.51 2.40
CA TRP A 206 18.35 3.59 1.43
C TRP A 206 17.97 4.92 2.09
N PHE A 207 16.97 4.89 2.97
CA PHE A 207 16.44 6.06 3.66
C PHE A 207 17.51 6.83 4.43
N GLU A 208 18.43 6.13 5.11
CA GLU A 208 19.55 6.79 5.80
C GLU A 208 20.50 7.52 4.83
N GLY A 209 20.69 6.99 3.62
CA GLY A 209 21.45 7.67 2.57
C GLY A 209 20.71 8.89 2.04
N TYR A 210 19.42 8.71 1.74
CA TYR A 210 18.55 9.77 1.24
C TYR A 210 18.45 10.95 2.23
N LYS A 211 18.30 10.67 3.54
CA LYS A 211 18.29 11.68 4.59
C LYS A 211 19.58 12.52 4.59
N ARG A 212 20.76 11.89 4.48
CA ARG A 212 22.04 12.62 4.40
C ARG A 212 22.13 13.49 3.15
N GLU A 213 21.62 13.00 2.02
CA GLU A 213 21.57 13.76 0.77
C GLU A 213 20.66 15.00 0.89
N GLN A 214 19.46 14.84 1.48
CA GLN A 214 18.54 15.96 1.69
C GLN A 214 19.15 17.05 2.61
N VAL A 215 19.83 16.64 3.69
CA VAL A 215 20.57 17.58 4.55
C VAL A 215 21.68 18.29 3.77
N GLY A 216 22.45 17.55 2.96
CA GLY A 216 23.52 18.12 2.11
C GLY A 216 23.00 19.09 1.05
N ASN A 217 21.77 18.90 0.57
CA ASN A 217 21.08 19.79 -0.36
C ASN A 217 20.43 21.02 0.31
N GLY A 218 20.65 21.22 1.62
CA GLY A 218 20.18 22.38 2.36
C GLY A 218 18.82 22.19 3.05
N HIS A 219 18.24 20.99 3.03
CA HIS A 219 16.98 20.70 3.72
C HIS A 219 17.24 20.27 5.18
N ALA A 220 17.63 21.23 6.03
CA ALA A 220 18.05 20.96 7.41
C ALA A 220 16.98 20.29 8.30
N ASN A 221 15.69 20.39 7.95
CA ASN A 221 14.61 19.67 8.64
C ASN A 221 14.81 18.14 8.62
N TRP A 222 15.48 17.60 7.59
CA TRP A 222 15.73 16.17 7.45
C TRP A 222 16.65 15.58 8.52
N GLU A 223 17.43 16.40 9.25
CA GLU A 223 18.25 15.92 10.37
C GLU A 223 17.40 15.30 11.49
N LYS A 224 16.16 15.79 11.65
CA LYS A 224 15.25 15.38 12.73
C LYS A 224 14.22 14.34 12.28
N VAL A 225 14.17 14.04 10.99
CA VAL A 225 13.19 13.08 10.44
C VAL A 225 13.58 11.68 10.89
N GLY A 226 12.77 11.12 11.79
CA GLY A 226 12.87 9.74 12.24
C GLY A 226 12.41 8.75 11.17
N SER A 227 12.62 7.46 11.44
CA SER A 227 12.13 6.39 10.58
C SER A 227 10.61 6.45 10.42
N VAL A 228 10.12 6.20 9.21
CA VAL A 228 8.68 6.03 8.97
C VAL A 228 8.09 4.87 9.79
N PHE A 229 8.90 3.93 10.28
CA PHE A 229 8.39 2.81 11.09
C PHE A 229 8.22 3.15 12.58
N ASP A 230 8.85 4.23 13.05
CA ASP A 230 8.90 4.62 14.46
C ASP A 230 7.85 5.68 14.84
N ALA A 231 7.24 6.32 13.84
CA ALA A 231 6.13 7.28 13.99
C ALA A 231 4.88 6.66 14.61
#